data_AF-A0A1I3A3Y5-F1
#
_entry.id   AF-A0A1I3A3Y5-F1
#
_cell.length_a   1.000
_cell.length_b   1.000
_cell.length_c   1.000
_cell.angle_alpha   90.00
_cell.angle_beta   90.00
_cell.angle_gamma   90.00
#
_symmetry.space_group_name_H-M   'P 1'
#
loop_
_entity.id
_entity.type
_entity.pdbx_description
1 polymer ?
#
loop_
_entity_poly.entity_id
_entity_poly.type
_entity_poly.pdbx_seq_one_letter_code
_entity_poly.pdbx_strand_id
1 'polypeptide(L)'
;MTLWRLLRRMFIRLRGAFAPTPPLPPPAANPLRPGHPPNTTVNAGQRVAWRRSSVARARVRGRGGQVGSGGQGTIHEIPGRPDAVMKRFSAPIPGAVSGFRQVMVRGDSVRNAIGTTRVQLCWPEEVEASGSELRGYVMPRIQSEFYFDVKGRARERSLDWAVSVQKAFVIPFSVTGQDRLELVRLISRWLKSMHDHNLVYGDLSWKNVAFSVSPEIRVSIFDFDSTRLIGAPSFTGHGALHTIDWTDPAAVDGPPTLDSDRYRFAALAFRLLVSKDLRASIDPETVPRSLPGLHDTDVQRLTRLWRRACGPSGTRPTLVEWCSALDVPVN
;
A
#
# COMPACT_ATOMS: atom_id res chain seq x y z
N MET A 1 3.15 31.42 -9.96
CA MET A 1 3.23 30.67 -11.24
C MET A 1 3.44 29.20 -10.92
N THR A 2 2.39 28.38 -11.03
CA THR A 2 2.38 27.00 -10.54
C THR A 2 3.07 26.03 -11.50
N LEU A 3 3.90 25.16 -10.93
CA LEU A 3 4.71 24.06 -11.49
C LEU A 3 3.97 23.18 -12.53
N TRP A 4 2.64 23.23 -12.53
CA TRP A 4 1.74 22.54 -13.46
C TRP A 4 1.82 23.03 -14.92
N ARG A 5 2.21 24.29 -15.18
CA ARG A 5 2.37 24.78 -16.56
C ARG A 5 3.64 24.27 -17.24
N LEU A 6 4.66 23.83 -16.49
CA LEU A 6 5.89 23.25 -17.06
C LEU A 6 5.68 21.80 -17.54
N LEU A 7 4.94 20.99 -16.78
CA LEU A 7 4.68 19.58 -17.11
C LEU A 7 3.84 19.42 -18.40
N ARG A 8 2.99 20.41 -18.72
CA ARG A 8 2.17 20.39 -19.94
C ARG A 8 2.96 20.66 -21.23
N ARG A 9 4.17 21.25 -21.14
CA ARG A 9 5.01 21.57 -22.31
C ARG A 9 5.98 20.44 -22.69
N MET A 10 6.34 19.54 -21.77
CA MET A 10 7.17 18.37 -22.12
C MET A 10 6.39 17.26 -22.83
N PHE A 11 5.07 17.18 -22.65
CA PHE A 11 4.24 16.11 -23.23
C PHE A 11 3.90 16.26 -24.72
N ILE A 12 4.22 17.39 -25.37
CA ILE A 12 3.89 17.62 -26.78
C ILE A 12 5.09 17.35 -27.72
N ARG A 13 6.31 17.13 -27.20
CA ARG A 13 7.53 17.08 -28.04
C ARG A 13 8.19 15.71 -28.24
N LEU A 14 7.60 14.61 -27.78
CA LEU A 14 8.18 13.25 -27.93
C LEU A 14 7.28 12.25 -28.67
N ARG A 15 6.50 12.73 -29.64
CA ARG A 15 5.92 11.87 -30.69
C ARG A 15 6.69 12.09 -31.99
N GLY A 16 7.75 11.32 -32.18
CA GLY A 16 8.51 11.31 -33.42
C GLY A 16 9.58 10.22 -33.43
N ALA A 17 9.31 9.16 -34.17
CA ALA A 17 10.22 8.15 -34.69
C ALA A 17 10.85 7.16 -33.69
N PHE A 18 10.26 5.96 -33.59
CA PHE A 18 11.01 4.71 -33.44
C PHE A 18 10.37 3.62 -34.31
N ALA A 19 11.13 3.11 -35.28
CA ALA A 19 10.78 1.96 -36.10
C ALA A 19 10.98 0.66 -35.29
N PRO A 20 10.23 -0.43 -35.58
CA PRO A 20 10.28 -1.65 -34.79
C PRO A 20 11.54 -2.48 -35.06
N THR A 21 12.22 -2.90 -33.98
CA THR A 21 13.28 -3.91 -34.00
C THR A 21 12.72 -5.33 -34.21
N PRO A 22 13.44 -6.23 -34.92
CA PRO A 22 12.98 -7.59 -35.19
C PRO A 22 13.05 -8.49 -33.94
N PRO A 23 12.24 -9.55 -33.88
CA PRO A 23 12.11 -10.42 -32.72
C PRO A 23 13.32 -11.36 -32.53
N LEU A 24 13.69 -11.58 -31.27
CA LEU A 24 14.72 -12.55 -30.86
C LEU A 24 14.23 -14.01 -31.00
N PRO A 25 15.14 -14.97 -31.28
CA PRO A 25 14.80 -16.37 -31.41
C PRO A 25 14.47 -17.04 -30.05
N PRO A 26 13.69 -18.13 -30.06
CA PRO A 26 13.23 -18.80 -28.84
C PRO A 26 14.35 -19.56 -28.10
N PRO A 27 14.26 -19.67 -26.77
CA PRO A 27 15.27 -20.36 -25.95
C PRO A 27 15.23 -21.89 -26.14
N ALA A 28 16.42 -22.50 -26.09
CA ALA A 28 16.62 -23.94 -26.20
C ALA A 28 15.99 -24.72 -25.02
N ALA A 29 15.39 -25.88 -25.35
CA ALA A 29 14.78 -26.79 -24.39
C ALA A 29 15.83 -27.48 -23.51
N ASN A 30 15.60 -27.48 -22.19
CA ASN A 30 16.41 -28.22 -21.22
C ASN A 30 15.73 -29.57 -20.90
N PRO A 31 16.47 -30.68 -20.79
CA PRO A 31 15.90 -32.02 -20.71
C PRO A 31 15.36 -32.39 -19.32
N LEU A 32 14.31 -33.22 -19.35
CA LEU A 32 13.56 -33.80 -18.24
C LEU A 32 14.46 -34.56 -17.24
N ARG A 33 14.19 -34.39 -15.94
CA ARG A 33 14.63 -35.32 -14.88
C ARG A 33 13.41 -36.03 -14.26
N PRO A 34 13.45 -37.36 -14.06
CA PRO A 34 12.36 -38.14 -13.47
C PRO A 34 12.50 -38.31 -11.95
N GLY A 35 11.36 -38.53 -11.26
CA GLY A 35 11.34 -39.19 -9.95
C GLY A 35 10.39 -38.59 -8.91
N HIS A 36 9.13 -39.01 -8.92
CA HIS A 36 8.26 -39.04 -7.74
C HIS A 36 8.20 -40.48 -7.21
N PRO A 37 8.02 -40.66 -5.89
CA PRO A 37 7.06 -41.64 -5.39
C PRO A 37 6.06 -41.04 -4.39
N PRO A 38 4.97 -41.77 -4.04
CA PRO A 38 3.65 -41.17 -3.85
C PRO A 38 3.10 -41.22 -2.40
N ASN A 39 2.01 -40.45 -2.24
CA ASN A 39 0.84 -40.65 -1.38
C ASN A 39 0.96 -40.57 0.15
N THR A 40 0.21 -39.62 0.73
CA THR A 40 -0.60 -39.88 1.93
C THR A 40 -1.91 -39.09 1.85
N THR A 41 -2.98 -39.85 1.66
CA THR A 41 -4.40 -39.50 1.88
C THR A 41 -4.67 -39.13 3.33
N VAL A 42 -5.34 -37.99 3.60
CA VAL A 42 -6.19 -37.84 4.79
C VAL A 42 -7.38 -36.90 4.52
N ASN A 43 -8.57 -37.49 4.61
CA ASN A 43 -9.90 -36.99 5.01
C ASN A 43 -10.61 -35.85 4.26
N ALA A 44 -11.52 -36.30 3.40
CA ALA A 44 -12.82 -35.69 3.20
C ALA A 44 -13.63 -35.67 4.52
N GLY A 45 -14.35 -34.57 4.76
CA GLY A 45 -15.45 -34.54 5.73
C GLY A 45 -15.35 -33.46 6.79
N GLN A 46 -15.53 -32.20 6.41
CA GLN A 46 -16.19 -31.20 7.27
C GLN A 46 -16.72 -30.05 6.40
N ARG A 47 -17.99 -30.18 5.99
CA ARG A 47 -18.76 -29.09 5.38
C ARG A 47 -19.11 -28.10 6.50
N VAL A 48 -18.29 -27.06 6.65
CA VAL A 48 -18.68 -25.89 7.45
C VAL A 48 -19.69 -25.11 6.63
N ALA A 49 -20.94 -25.11 7.09
CA ALA A 49 -22.03 -24.37 6.49
C ALA A 49 -21.73 -22.86 6.59
N TRP A 50 -21.37 -22.26 5.46
CA TRP A 50 -21.25 -20.82 5.33
C TRP A 50 -22.61 -20.17 5.53
N ARG A 51 -22.81 -19.52 6.68
CA ARG A 51 -23.85 -18.49 6.81
C ARG A 51 -23.48 -17.35 5.88
N ARG A 52 -24.09 -17.36 4.68
CA ARG A 52 -24.14 -16.21 3.79
C ARG A 52 -24.87 -15.09 4.54
N SER A 53 -24.12 -14.14 5.08
CA SER A 53 -24.63 -12.79 5.32
C SER A 53 -24.77 -12.10 3.96
N SER A 54 -25.72 -12.55 3.14
CA SER A 54 -26.09 -11.89 1.90
C SER A 54 -26.87 -10.63 2.25
N VAL A 55 -26.17 -9.54 2.58
CA VAL A 55 -26.73 -8.22 2.30
C VAL A 55 -26.79 -8.14 0.79
N ALA A 56 -28.01 -8.17 0.24
CA ALA A 56 -28.25 -7.96 -1.18
C ALA A 56 -27.63 -6.62 -1.57
N ARG A 57 -26.42 -6.63 -2.16
CA ARG A 57 -25.77 -5.42 -2.65
C ARG A 57 -26.55 -4.95 -3.88
N ALA A 58 -27.46 -4.01 -3.67
CA ALA A 58 -28.04 -3.26 -4.77
C ALA A 58 -26.88 -2.65 -5.57
N ARG A 59 -26.83 -2.90 -6.88
CA ARG A 59 -25.87 -2.20 -7.74
C ARG A 59 -26.05 -0.71 -7.55
N VAL A 60 -24.99 -0.02 -7.16
CA VAL A 60 -24.99 1.44 -7.02
C VAL A 60 -25.43 2.06 -8.35
N ARG A 61 -26.56 2.77 -8.35
CA ARG A 61 -27.02 3.61 -9.46
C ARG A 61 -26.89 5.07 -9.02
N GLY A 62 -26.09 5.86 -9.76
CA GLY A 62 -25.93 7.30 -9.53
C GLY A 62 -24.61 7.70 -8.84
N ARG A 63 -24.29 8.99 -8.91
CA ARG A 63 -23.11 9.64 -8.31
C ARG A 63 -23.55 10.94 -7.63
N GLY A 64 -23.01 11.20 -6.45
CA GLY A 64 -23.17 12.46 -5.72
C GLY A 64 -22.06 13.45 -6.08
N GLY A 65 -21.80 14.41 -5.19
CA GLY A 65 -20.75 15.40 -5.38
C GLY A 65 -19.34 14.80 -5.39
N GLN A 66 -18.41 15.50 -6.03
CA GLN A 66 -16.98 15.14 -5.99
C GLN A 66 -16.40 15.50 -4.61
N VAL A 67 -15.78 14.53 -3.94
CA VAL A 67 -15.17 14.68 -2.61
C VAL A 67 -13.68 14.98 -2.71
N GLY A 68 -13.03 14.51 -3.78
CA GLY A 68 -11.60 14.69 -3.97
C GLY A 68 -11.11 14.30 -5.36
N SER A 69 -9.84 14.57 -5.62
CA SER A 69 -9.13 14.19 -6.85
C SER A 69 -7.70 13.77 -6.51
N GLY A 70 -7.23 12.69 -7.13
CA GLY A 70 -5.86 12.20 -7.05
C GLY A 70 -5.24 12.08 -8.45
N GLY A 71 -4.00 11.57 -8.51
CA GLY A 71 -3.25 11.45 -9.78
C GLY A 71 -3.88 10.51 -10.81
N GLN A 72 -4.65 9.51 -10.36
CA GLN A 72 -5.23 8.48 -11.22
C GLN A 72 -6.75 8.56 -11.38
N GLY A 73 -7.41 9.53 -10.72
CA GLY A 73 -8.86 9.60 -10.75
C GLY A 73 -9.50 10.59 -9.77
N THR A 74 -10.82 10.47 -9.65
CA THR A 74 -11.66 11.32 -8.81
C THR A 74 -12.45 10.47 -7.82
N ILE A 75 -12.70 11.02 -6.63
CA ILE A 75 -13.49 10.38 -5.58
C ILE A 75 -14.86 11.06 -5.52
N HIS A 76 -15.92 10.27 -5.57
CA HIS A 76 -17.32 10.73 -5.59
C HIS A 76 -18.10 10.13 -4.44
N GLU A 77 -19.05 10.89 -3.92
CA GLU A 77 -20.05 10.37 -3.00
C GLU A 77 -21.00 9.40 -3.70
N ILE A 78 -21.51 8.45 -2.93
CA ILE A 78 -22.54 7.53 -3.40
C ILE A 78 -23.86 7.88 -2.70
N PRO A 79 -24.89 8.32 -3.43
CA PRO A 79 -26.19 8.60 -2.85
C PRO A 79 -26.72 7.40 -2.07
N GLY A 80 -27.14 7.61 -0.82
CA GLY A 80 -27.65 6.55 0.06
C GLY A 80 -26.59 5.63 0.70
N ARG A 81 -25.30 5.88 0.48
CA ARG A 81 -24.18 5.12 1.12
C ARG A 81 -23.12 6.07 1.69
N PRO A 82 -23.39 6.74 2.83
CA PRO A 82 -22.47 7.73 3.40
C PRO A 82 -21.13 7.13 3.87
N ASP A 83 -21.13 5.84 4.18
CA ASP A 83 -19.98 5.02 4.60
C ASP A 83 -19.08 4.58 3.43
N ALA A 84 -19.47 4.86 2.19
CA ALA A 84 -18.73 4.46 1.00
C ALA A 84 -18.49 5.63 0.04
N VAL A 85 -17.44 5.50 -0.76
CA VAL A 85 -17.11 6.41 -1.85
C VAL A 85 -16.78 5.62 -3.12
N MET A 86 -16.98 6.25 -4.27
CA MET A 86 -16.59 5.70 -5.57
C MET A 86 -15.31 6.38 -6.04
N LYS A 87 -14.25 5.61 -6.27
CA LYS A 87 -13.10 6.07 -7.05
C LYS A 87 -13.38 5.81 -8.53
N ARG A 88 -13.20 6.82 -9.37
CA ARG A 88 -13.32 6.71 -10.82
C ARG A 88 -12.00 7.06 -11.48
N PHE A 89 -11.50 6.16 -12.32
CA PHE A 89 -10.28 6.39 -13.09
C PHE A 89 -10.50 7.51 -14.11
N SER A 90 -9.45 8.28 -14.40
CA SER A 90 -9.53 9.35 -15.40
C SER A 90 -9.83 8.82 -16.81
N ALA A 91 -9.43 7.59 -17.11
CA ALA A 91 -9.81 6.86 -18.31
C ALA A 91 -10.17 5.40 -17.94
N PRO A 92 -11.12 4.75 -18.64
CA PRO A 92 -11.35 3.32 -18.48
C PRO A 92 -10.09 2.50 -18.78
N ILE A 93 -9.89 1.41 -18.04
CA ILE A 93 -8.74 0.52 -18.18
C ILE A 93 -9.20 -0.79 -18.85
N PRO A 94 -8.87 -1.02 -20.13
CA PRO A 94 -9.33 -2.20 -20.87
C PRO A 94 -8.77 -3.51 -20.28
N GLY A 95 -9.59 -4.55 -20.19
CA GLY A 95 -9.18 -5.88 -19.73
C GLY A 95 -8.88 -6.01 -18.22
N ALA A 96 -8.95 -4.91 -17.46
CA ALA A 96 -8.50 -4.86 -16.07
C ALA A 96 -9.47 -5.47 -15.05
N VAL A 97 -10.75 -5.66 -15.42
CA VAL A 97 -11.80 -6.10 -14.47
C VAL A 97 -11.45 -7.45 -13.82
N SER A 98 -10.92 -8.40 -14.59
CA SER A 98 -10.56 -9.73 -14.06
C SER A 98 -9.43 -9.65 -13.05
N GLY A 99 -8.32 -8.99 -13.41
CA GLY A 99 -7.18 -8.81 -12.52
C GLY A 99 -7.53 -8.04 -11.25
N PHE A 100 -8.33 -6.96 -11.37
CA PHE A 100 -8.75 -6.18 -10.22
C PHE A 100 -9.65 -6.97 -9.26
N ARG A 101 -10.57 -7.80 -9.79
CA ARG A 101 -11.40 -8.68 -8.95
C ARG A 101 -10.58 -9.69 -8.16
N GLN A 102 -9.46 -10.17 -8.69
CA GLN A 102 -8.57 -11.06 -7.94
C GLN A 102 -7.97 -10.37 -6.70
N VAL A 103 -7.67 -9.07 -6.79
CA VAL A 103 -7.25 -8.27 -5.63
C VAL A 103 -8.42 -8.12 -4.66
N MET A 104 -9.60 -7.71 -5.16
CA MET A 104 -10.79 -7.48 -4.34
C MET A 104 -11.14 -8.66 -3.42
N VAL A 105 -11.15 -9.89 -3.96
CA VAL A 105 -11.55 -11.08 -3.20
C VAL A 105 -10.59 -11.45 -2.05
N ARG A 106 -9.40 -10.84 -1.98
CA ARG A 106 -8.43 -11.06 -0.89
C ARG A 106 -8.67 -10.18 0.34
N GLY A 107 -9.54 -9.18 0.25
CA GLY A 107 -9.73 -8.19 1.31
C GLY A 107 -10.10 -8.80 2.67
N ASP A 108 -10.99 -9.80 2.68
CA ASP A 108 -11.40 -10.46 3.93
C ASP A 108 -10.27 -11.29 4.53
N SER A 109 -9.48 -11.99 3.71
CA SER A 109 -8.30 -12.74 4.18
C SER A 109 -7.28 -11.81 4.82
N VAL A 110 -7.00 -10.67 4.18
CA VAL A 110 -6.08 -9.65 4.71
C VAL A 110 -6.61 -9.06 6.02
N ARG A 111 -7.89 -8.68 6.08
CA ARG A 111 -8.54 -8.14 7.29
C ARG A 111 -8.47 -9.14 8.45
N ASN A 112 -8.83 -10.40 8.20
CA ASN A 112 -8.85 -11.43 9.22
C ASN A 112 -7.45 -11.70 9.78
N ALA A 113 -6.43 -11.72 8.93
CA ALA A 113 -5.05 -11.96 9.36
C ALA A 113 -4.41 -10.79 10.11
N ILE A 114 -4.90 -9.54 9.93
CA ILE A 114 -4.44 -8.40 10.74
C ILE A 114 -4.92 -8.53 12.19
N GLY A 115 -6.10 -9.11 12.42
CA GLY A 115 -6.59 -9.47 13.75
C GLY A 115 -6.87 -8.29 14.70
N THR A 116 -6.90 -7.05 14.19
CA THR A 116 -7.17 -5.84 14.99
C THR A 116 -8.05 -4.85 14.23
N THR A 117 -8.88 -4.11 14.96
CA THR A 117 -9.71 -3.01 14.44
C THR A 117 -8.94 -1.70 14.26
N ARG A 118 -7.67 -1.64 14.69
CA ARG A 118 -6.83 -0.44 14.64
C ARG A 118 -6.25 -0.16 13.25
N VAL A 119 -6.49 -1.06 12.29
CA VAL A 119 -6.16 -0.88 10.87
C VAL A 119 -7.47 -0.88 10.07
N GLN A 120 -7.88 0.30 9.60
CA GLN A 120 -8.95 0.43 8.62
C GLN A 120 -8.38 0.20 7.22
N LEU A 121 -9.06 -0.60 6.40
CA LEU A 121 -8.74 -0.76 4.98
C LEU A 121 -9.87 -0.16 4.14
N CYS A 122 -9.58 0.86 3.36
CA CYS A 122 -10.44 1.33 2.25
C CYS A 122 -10.31 0.37 1.06
N TRP A 123 -10.52 -0.92 1.32
CA TRP A 123 -10.37 -1.99 0.34
C TRP A 123 -11.46 -1.89 -0.72
N PRO A 124 -11.19 -2.16 -2.00
CA PRO A 124 -12.22 -2.14 -3.02
C PRO A 124 -13.27 -3.24 -2.82
N GLU A 125 -14.56 -2.88 -2.83
CA GLU A 125 -15.68 -3.78 -2.52
C GLU A 125 -16.57 -4.08 -3.73
N GLU A 126 -16.73 -3.12 -4.64
CA GLU A 126 -17.55 -3.27 -5.84
C GLU A 126 -16.86 -2.63 -7.04
N VAL A 127 -17.06 -3.21 -8.22
CA VAL A 127 -16.48 -2.73 -9.48
C VAL A 127 -17.48 -1.89 -10.25
N GLU A 128 -17.06 -0.71 -10.70
CA GLU A 128 -17.71 0.01 -11.81
C GLU A 128 -17.04 -0.40 -13.13
N ALA A 129 -17.76 -1.11 -13.99
CA ALA A 129 -17.24 -1.61 -15.26
C ALA A 129 -18.23 -1.47 -16.41
N SER A 130 -17.69 -1.44 -17.63
CA SER A 130 -18.43 -1.64 -18.88
C SER A 130 -17.76 -2.77 -19.65
N GLY A 131 -18.38 -3.94 -19.68
CA GLY A 131 -17.73 -5.15 -20.21
C GLY A 131 -16.45 -5.49 -19.43
N SER A 132 -15.32 -5.58 -20.14
CA SER A 132 -13.99 -5.81 -19.55
C SER A 132 -13.26 -4.52 -19.14
N GLU A 133 -13.83 -3.34 -19.43
CA GLU A 133 -13.25 -2.05 -19.05
C GLU A 133 -13.54 -1.74 -17.58
N LEU A 134 -12.48 -1.54 -16.81
CA LEU A 134 -12.57 -1.05 -15.44
C LEU A 134 -12.67 0.48 -15.45
N ARG A 135 -13.76 1.04 -14.91
CA ARG A 135 -14.01 2.49 -14.87
C ARG A 135 -13.77 3.08 -13.48
N GLY A 136 -13.90 2.26 -12.46
CA GLY A 136 -13.78 2.67 -11.08
C GLY A 136 -14.18 1.55 -10.12
N TYR A 137 -14.24 1.88 -8.85
CA TYR A 137 -14.65 0.95 -7.81
C TYR A 137 -15.17 1.67 -6.57
N VAL A 138 -16.04 0.98 -5.83
CA VAL A 138 -16.54 1.43 -4.52
C VAL A 138 -15.59 0.93 -3.44
N MET A 139 -15.31 1.77 -2.45
CA MET A 139 -14.54 1.43 -1.27
C MET A 139 -15.11 2.12 -0.03
N PRO A 140 -14.82 1.61 1.19
CA PRO A 140 -15.14 2.30 2.43
C PRO A 140 -14.58 3.72 2.43
N ARG A 141 -15.36 4.67 2.95
CA ARG A 141 -14.91 6.04 3.18
C ARG A 141 -13.87 6.07 4.31
N ILE A 142 -12.84 6.88 4.16
CA ILE A 142 -11.92 7.20 5.27
C ILE A 142 -12.74 7.84 6.40
N GLN A 143 -12.65 7.29 7.61
CA GLN A 143 -13.47 7.76 8.72
C GLN A 143 -12.99 9.13 9.23
N SER A 144 -13.88 9.88 9.90
CA SER A 144 -13.62 11.27 10.28
C SER A 144 -12.47 11.45 11.26
N GLU A 145 -12.13 10.43 12.07
CA GLU A 145 -10.99 10.48 13.01
C GLU A 145 -9.63 10.59 12.30
N PHE A 146 -9.55 10.20 11.03
CA PHE A 146 -8.36 10.32 10.19
C PHE A 146 -8.24 11.70 9.54
N TYR A 147 -9.14 12.63 9.86
CA TYR A 147 -9.09 14.02 9.42
C TYR A 147 -8.80 14.96 10.59
N PHE A 148 -8.30 16.15 10.26
CA PHE A 148 -8.18 17.27 11.18
C PHE A 148 -8.48 18.58 10.45
N ASP A 149 -8.84 19.61 11.21
CA ASP A 149 -9.10 20.92 10.63
C ASP A 149 -7.80 21.69 10.38
N VAL A 150 -7.67 22.25 9.18
CA VAL A 150 -6.66 23.24 8.84
C VAL A 150 -7.35 24.47 8.26
N LYS A 151 -7.54 25.50 9.09
CA LYS A 151 -8.17 26.77 8.71
C LYS A 151 -9.61 26.59 8.19
N GLY A 152 -10.44 25.86 8.92
CA GLY A 152 -11.85 25.58 8.57
C GLY A 152 -12.02 24.59 7.43
N ARG A 153 -10.96 23.83 7.10
CA ARG A 153 -10.99 22.82 6.04
C ARG A 153 -10.48 21.51 6.58
N ALA A 154 -11.30 20.46 6.47
CA ALA A 154 -10.87 19.10 6.74
C ALA A 154 -9.68 18.72 5.84
N ARG A 155 -8.64 18.17 6.46
CA ARG A 155 -7.46 17.62 5.83
C ARG A 155 -7.23 16.23 6.38
N GLU A 156 -6.92 15.31 5.49
CA GLU A 156 -6.53 13.98 5.90
C GLU A 156 -5.20 14.06 6.66
N ARG A 157 -5.14 13.35 7.78
CA ARG A 157 -3.95 13.19 8.61
C ARG A 157 -3.06 12.10 8.01
N SER A 158 -2.53 12.34 6.80
CA SER A 158 -1.53 11.48 6.15
C SER A 158 -0.23 11.39 6.97
N LEU A 159 0.52 10.30 6.81
CA LEU A 159 1.70 10.02 7.65
C LEU A 159 2.80 11.08 7.62
N ASP A 160 2.87 11.95 6.60
CA ASP A 160 3.83 13.07 6.59
C ASP A 160 3.64 14.02 7.79
N TRP A 161 2.40 14.13 8.29
CA TRP A 161 2.10 14.90 9.51
C TRP A 161 2.65 14.26 10.79
N ALA A 162 2.97 12.95 10.78
CA ALA A 162 3.64 12.30 11.89
C ALA A 162 5.15 12.57 11.89
N VAL A 163 5.74 12.86 10.74
CA VAL A 163 7.19 13.11 10.58
C VAL A 163 7.52 14.57 10.87
N SER A 164 6.83 15.50 10.21
CA SER A 164 7.19 16.93 10.21
C SER A 164 6.19 17.77 10.99
N VAL A 165 6.69 18.52 11.98
CA VAL A 165 5.91 19.59 12.63
C VAL A 165 5.97 20.79 11.68
N GLN A 166 4.97 20.94 10.82
CA GLN A 166 4.91 22.11 9.96
C GLN A 166 4.72 23.37 10.83
N LYS A 167 5.79 24.15 11.02
CA LYS A 167 5.77 25.39 11.82
C LYS A 167 4.80 26.46 11.30
N ALA A 168 4.27 26.28 10.08
CA ALA A 168 3.38 27.23 9.43
C ALA A 168 1.92 27.18 9.95
N PHE A 169 1.53 26.15 10.69
CA PHE A 169 0.16 25.97 11.18
C PHE A 169 0.14 25.36 12.58
N VAL A 170 -0.89 25.70 13.37
CA VAL A 170 -1.18 24.98 14.62
C VAL A 170 -1.81 23.64 14.25
N ILE A 171 -1.08 22.55 14.53
CA ILE A 171 -1.58 21.19 14.35
C ILE A 171 -2.28 20.80 15.67
N PRO A 172 -3.55 20.38 15.65
CA PRO A 172 -4.33 20.13 16.87
C PRO A 172 -4.03 18.77 17.52
N PHE A 173 -2.85 18.20 17.25
CA PHE A 173 -2.39 16.93 17.80
C PHE A 173 -0.87 16.92 17.88
N SER A 174 -0.34 16.15 18.82
CA SER A 174 1.08 15.82 18.91
C SER A 174 1.29 14.36 18.54
N VAL A 175 2.47 14.04 18.03
CA VAL A 175 2.88 12.66 17.75
C VAL A 175 4.19 12.41 18.48
N THR A 176 4.16 11.52 19.46
CA THR A 176 5.30 11.13 20.29
C THR A 176 6.17 10.08 19.60
N GLY A 177 7.32 9.74 20.19
CA GLY A 177 8.14 8.63 19.67
C GLY A 177 7.41 7.28 19.76
N GLN A 178 6.66 7.06 20.85
CA GLN A 178 5.86 5.84 21.03
C GLN A 178 4.71 5.75 20.02
N ASP A 179 4.06 6.88 19.70
CA ASP A 179 3.02 6.91 18.67
C ASP A 179 3.58 6.49 17.30
N ARG A 180 4.77 7.01 16.94
CA ARG A 180 5.44 6.63 15.68
C ARG A 180 5.82 5.15 15.66
N LEU A 181 6.32 4.62 16.77
CA LEU A 181 6.59 3.18 16.90
C LEU A 181 5.33 2.37 16.66
N GLU A 182 4.22 2.77 17.25
CA GLU A 182 2.95 2.07 17.09
C GLU A 182 2.37 2.19 15.68
N LEU A 183 2.52 3.33 15.01
CA LEU A 183 2.20 3.47 13.59
C LEU A 183 3.01 2.49 12.73
N VAL A 184 4.33 2.40 12.96
CA VAL A 184 5.21 1.46 12.24
C VAL A 184 4.80 0.02 12.50
N ARG A 185 4.44 -0.34 13.74
CA ARG A 185 3.92 -1.67 14.09
C ARG A 185 2.65 -2.01 13.30
N LEU A 186 1.63 -1.15 13.34
CA LEU A 186 0.37 -1.37 12.63
C LEU A 186 0.57 -1.54 11.12
N ILE A 187 1.42 -0.69 10.51
CA ILE A 187 1.74 -0.76 9.08
C ILE A 187 2.52 -2.04 8.76
N SER A 188 3.44 -2.46 9.63
CA SER A 188 4.20 -3.71 9.44
C SER A 188 3.28 -4.94 9.43
N ARG A 189 2.32 -5.03 10.36
CA ARG A 189 1.38 -6.15 10.46
C ARG A 189 0.43 -6.18 9.26
N TRP A 190 -0.05 -5.02 8.82
CA TRP A 190 -0.85 -4.93 7.60
C TRP A 190 -0.06 -5.38 6.36
N LEU A 191 1.15 -4.85 6.16
CA LEU A 191 1.93 -5.20 4.97
C LEU A 191 2.41 -6.66 5.01
N LYS A 192 2.70 -7.19 6.21
CA LYS A 192 2.90 -8.63 6.42
C LYS A 192 1.69 -9.43 5.96
N SER A 193 0.48 -9.06 6.38
CA SER A 193 -0.76 -9.72 5.98
C SER A 193 -0.97 -9.69 4.46
N MET A 194 -0.63 -8.58 3.79
CA MET A 194 -0.62 -8.52 2.32
C MET A 194 0.33 -9.57 1.72
N HIS A 195 1.57 -9.61 2.21
CA HIS A 195 2.62 -10.51 1.70
C HIS A 195 2.28 -11.98 1.94
N ASP A 196 1.74 -12.32 3.11
CA ASP A 196 1.27 -13.68 3.45
C ASP A 196 0.15 -14.15 2.51
N HIS A 197 -0.63 -13.22 1.94
CA HIS A 197 -1.71 -13.50 0.99
C HIS A 197 -1.29 -13.31 -0.48
N ASN A 198 0.01 -13.34 -0.75
CA ASN A 198 0.61 -13.20 -2.08
C ASN A 198 0.24 -11.89 -2.79
N LEU A 199 0.09 -10.81 -2.02
CA LEU A 199 -0.17 -9.48 -2.56
C LEU A 199 1.05 -8.57 -2.38
N VAL A 200 1.33 -7.81 -3.43
CA VAL A 200 2.20 -6.65 -3.39
C VAL A 200 1.30 -5.42 -3.34
N TYR A 201 1.55 -4.50 -2.41
CA TYR A 201 0.78 -3.25 -2.31
C TYR A 201 1.25 -2.23 -3.36
N GLY A 202 2.57 -2.06 -3.48
CA GLY A 202 3.22 -1.44 -4.62
C GLY A 202 3.38 0.07 -4.59
N ASP A 203 2.61 0.78 -3.76
CA ASP A 203 2.69 2.24 -3.62
C ASP A 203 2.66 2.70 -2.16
N LEU A 204 3.49 2.08 -1.31
CA LEU A 204 3.64 2.55 0.06
C LEU A 204 4.28 3.94 0.09
N SER A 205 3.53 4.93 0.56
CA SER A 205 3.96 6.32 0.66
C SER A 205 3.25 7.06 1.80
N TRP A 206 3.68 8.29 2.09
CA TRP A 206 3.02 9.14 3.08
C TRP A 206 1.54 9.40 2.78
N LYS A 207 1.19 9.47 1.49
CA LYS A 207 -0.12 9.93 1.03
C LYS A 207 -1.14 8.83 0.85
N ASN A 208 -0.76 7.57 1.09
CA ASN A 208 -1.68 6.43 0.99
C ASN A 208 -1.99 5.79 2.36
N VAL A 209 -1.53 6.44 3.44
CA VAL A 209 -1.81 6.03 4.81
C VAL A 209 -2.17 7.26 5.63
N ALA A 210 -3.34 7.23 6.25
CA ALA A 210 -3.78 8.21 7.23
C ALA A 210 -3.72 7.62 8.64
N PHE A 211 -3.65 8.47 9.65
CA PHE A 211 -3.59 8.02 11.03
C PHE A 211 -4.49 8.80 12.00
N SER A 212 -4.82 8.16 13.12
CA SER A 212 -5.35 8.80 14.31
C SER A 212 -4.48 8.52 15.52
N VAL A 213 -4.42 9.48 16.45
CA VAL A 213 -3.73 9.36 17.74
C VAL A 213 -4.71 9.38 18.92
N SER A 214 -6.01 9.56 18.67
CA SER A 214 -7.05 9.64 19.69
C SER A 214 -8.32 8.92 19.23
N PRO A 215 -8.99 8.12 20.09
CA PRO A 215 -8.62 7.81 21.48
C PRO A 215 -7.41 6.86 21.59
N GLU A 216 -6.98 6.26 20.49
CA GLU A 216 -5.82 5.37 20.40
C GLU A 216 -5.15 5.51 19.02
N ILE A 217 -3.96 4.94 18.88
CA ILE A 217 -3.25 4.92 17.59
C ILE A 217 -3.97 3.99 16.60
N ARG A 218 -4.39 4.54 15.46
CA ARG A 218 -5.03 3.82 14.36
C ARG A 218 -4.45 4.25 13.02
N VAL A 219 -4.54 3.37 12.02
CA VAL A 219 -4.17 3.69 10.63
C VAL A 219 -5.32 3.37 9.68
N SER A 220 -5.47 4.17 8.63
CA SER A 220 -6.37 3.91 7.50
C SER A 220 -5.52 3.80 6.24
N ILE A 221 -5.62 2.66 5.57
CA ILE A 221 -4.90 2.37 4.33
C ILE A 221 -5.85 2.49 3.15
N PHE A 222 -5.44 3.23 2.14
CA PHE A 222 -6.23 3.47 0.95
C PHE A 222 -5.34 3.49 -0.30
N ASP A 223 -5.94 3.71 -1.46
CA ASP A 223 -5.29 3.62 -2.77
C ASP A 223 -4.64 2.26 -3.07
N PHE A 224 -5.45 1.32 -3.55
CA PHE A 224 -5.02 -0.03 -3.91
C PHE A 224 -4.74 -0.15 -5.43
N ASP A 225 -4.50 0.96 -6.13
CA ASP A 225 -4.39 0.96 -7.60
C ASP A 225 -3.12 0.27 -8.11
N SER A 226 -2.08 0.26 -7.29
CA SER A 226 -0.82 -0.45 -7.57
C SER A 226 -0.81 -1.88 -7.01
N THR A 227 -1.88 -2.27 -6.28
CA THR A 227 -1.94 -3.56 -5.61
C THR A 227 -2.15 -4.69 -6.61
N ARG A 228 -1.44 -5.80 -6.40
CA ARG A 228 -1.42 -6.89 -7.36
C ARG A 228 -1.04 -8.23 -6.74
N LEU A 229 -1.48 -9.33 -7.35
CA LEU A 229 -1.11 -10.69 -6.92
C LEU A 229 0.26 -11.10 -7.48
N ILE A 230 1.16 -11.63 -6.66
CA ILE A 230 2.47 -12.12 -7.13
C ILE A 230 2.32 -12.97 -8.40
N GLY A 231 3.16 -12.72 -9.41
CA GLY A 231 3.11 -13.39 -10.72
C GLY A 231 2.08 -12.83 -11.71
N ALA A 232 1.06 -12.07 -11.28
CA ALA A 232 0.12 -11.42 -12.20
C ALA A 232 0.73 -10.16 -12.87
N PRO A 233 0.17 -9.64 -13.98
CA PRO A 233 0.49 -8.30 -14.45
C PRO A 233 -0.12 -7.20 -13.54
N SER A 234 0.33 -5.96 -13.70
CA SER A 234 -0.40 -4.80 -13.16
C SER A 234 -1.72 -4.64 -13.92
N PHE A 235 -2.83 -4.49 -13.22
CA PHE A 235 -4.13 -4.33 -13.89
C PHE A 235 -4.25 -2.95 -14.57
N THR A 236 -3.48 -1.95 -14.14
CA THR A 236 -3.49 -0.62 -14.75
C THR A 236 -2.65 -0.55 -16.02
N GLY A 237 -1.86 -1.58 -16.33
CA GLY A 237 -0.97 -1.64 -17.50
C GLY A 237 0.20 -0.65 -17.48
N HIS A 238 0.23 0.28 -16.52
CA HIS A 238 1.34 1.22 -16.35
C HIS A 238 2.48 0.53 -15.59
N GLY A 239 3.73 0.80 -16.00
CA GLY A 239 4.90 0.55 -15.16
C GLY A 239 4.79 1.33 -13.86
N ALA A 240 5.54 0.93 -12.82
CA ALA A 240 5.48 1.57 -11.52
C ALA A 240 5.73 3.08 -11.63
N LEU A 241 4.68 3.90 -11.56
CA LEU A 241 4.84 5.33 -11.28
C LEU A 241 5.25 5.41 -9.82
N HIS A 242 6.56 5.52 -9.59
CA HIS A 242 7.09 5.64 -8.24
C HIS A 242 6.67 6.98 -7.65
N THR A 243 6.06 6.95 -6.46
CA THR A 243 5.88 8.16 -5.67
C THR A 243 7.26 8.81 -5.45
N ILE A 244 7.36 10.12 -5.74
CA ILE A 244 8.61 10.88 -5.59
C ILE A 244 9.15 10.70 -4.17
N ASP A 245 10.47 10.53 -4.02
CA ASP A 245 11.17 10.24 -2.76
C ASP A 245 10.90 8.84 -2.16
N TRP A 246 10.19 7.96 -2.88
CA TRP A 246 9.92 6.56 -2.50
C TRP A 246 10.47 5.54 -3.51
N THR A 247 11.32 6.00 -4.43
CA THR A 247 11.98 5.12 -5.39
C THR A 247 12.96 4.22 -4.67
N ASP A 248 12.83 2.93 -4.97
CA ASP A 248 13.78 1.91 -4.56
C ASP A 248 15.02 2.01 -5.47
N PRO A 249 16.21 2.30 -4.91
CA PRO A 249 17.42 2.49 -5.71
C PRO A 249 17.91 1.21 -6.39
N ALA A 250 17.47 0.04 -5.93
CA ALA A 250 17.79 -1.25 -6.56
C ALA A 250 16.59 -1.84 -7.32
N ALA A 251 15.50 -1.09 -7.49
CA ALA A 251 14.39 -1.54 -8.30
C ALA A 251 14.80 -1.62 -9.77
N VAL A 252 14.46 -2.74 -10.39
CA VAL A 252 14.51 -2.90 -11.84
C VAL A 252 13.20 -2.34 -12.42
N ASP A 253 13.27 -1.71 -13.59
CA ASP A 253 12.09 -1.25 -14.32
C ASP A 253 11.06 -2.39 -14.44
N GLY A 254 9.85 -2.15 -13.92
CA GLY A 254 8.84 -3.19 -13.86
C GLY A 254 7.68 -2.91 -12.91
N PRO A 255 6.75 -3.86 -12.77
CA PRO A 255 5.69 -3.75 -11.78
C PRO A 255 6.29 -3.85 -10.36
N PRO A 256 5.60 -3.29 -9.34
CA PRO A 256 6.03 -3.44 -7.97
C PRO A 256 6.18 -4.90 -7.55
N THR A 257 7.17 -5.16 -6.71
CA THR A 257 7.51 -6.48 -6.15
C THR A 257 7.43 -6.48 -4.63
N LEU A 258 7.39 -7.66 -4.02
CA LEU A 258 7.53 -7.81 -2.57
C LEU A 258 8.79 -7.12 -2.03
N ASP A 259 9.88 -7.19 -2.80
CA ASP A 259 11.16 -6.61 -2.41
C ASP A 259 11.12 -5.08 -2.42
N SER A 260 10.42 -4.50 -3.40
CA SER A 260 10.16 -3.06 -3.46
C SER A 260 9.25 -2.58 -2.32
N ASP A 261 8.27 -3.40 -1.89
CA ASP A 261 7.46 -3.11 -0.70
C ASP A 261 8.32 -3.15 0.58
N ARG A 262 9.21 -4.15 0.70
CA ARG A 262 10.13 -4.30 1.84
C ARG A 262 11.05 -3.10 1.98
N TYR A 263 11.60 -2.61 0.86
CA TYR A 263 12.41 -1.39 0.87
C TYR A 263 11.60 -0.17 1.31
N ARG A 264 10.41 0.05 0.72
CA ARG A 264 9.57 1.19 1.09
C ARG A 264 9.16 1.13 2.56
N PHE A 265 8.88 -0.06 3.09
CA PHE A 265 8.61 -0.22 4.52
C PHE A 265 9.82 0.17 5.36
N ALA A 266 11.03 -0.31 5.01
CA ALA A 266 12.24 0.04 5.73
C ALA A 266 12.50 1.56 5.72
N ALA A 267 12.29 2.22 4.57
CA ALA A 267 12.40 3.67 4.43
C ALA A 267 11.36 4.40 5.28
N LEU A 268 10.09 3.96 5.27
CA LEU A 268 9.02 4.49 6.12
C LEU A 268 9.39 4.39 7.60
N ALA A 269 9.83 3.22 8.04
CA ALA A 269 10.22 2.97 9.43
C ALA A 269 11.41 3.84 9.84
N PHE A 270 12.43 3.96 8.98
CA PHE A 270 13.59 4.81 9.24
C PHE A 270 13.20 6.29 9.39
N ARG A 271 12.36 6.77 8.48
CA ARG A 271 11.91 8.17 8.46
C ARG A 271 11.02 8.52 9.66
N LEU A 272 10.20 7.58 10.13
CA LEU A 272 9.37 7.79 11.32
C LEU A 272 10.16 7.67 12.62
N LEU A 273 11.03 6.67 12.75
CA LEU A 273 11.66 6.34 14.04
C LEU A 273 13.00 7.04 14.25
N VAL A 274 13.79 7.21 13.18
CA VAL A 274 15.18 7.64 13.26
C VAL A 274 15.33 9.08 12.80
N SER A 275 15.21 9.33 11.49
CA SER A 275 15.58 10.63 10.93
C SER A 275 14.57 11.73 11.21
N LYS A 276 13.28 11.37 11.30
CA LYS A 276 12.16 12.33 11.39
C LYS A 276 12.18 13.34 10.23
N ASP A 277 12.61 12.86 9.07
CA ASP A 277 12.70 13.61 7.82
C ASP A 277 11.91 12.90 6.72
N LEU A 278 11.10 13.65 5.97
CA LEU A 278 10.21 13.13 4.92
C LEU A 278 10.94 12.47 3.75
N ARG A 279 12.21 12.82 3.53
CA ARG A 279 13.01 12.46 2.35
C ARG A 279 14.32 11.76 2.68
N ALA A 280 14.65 11.57 3.96
CA ALA A 280 15.89 10.90 4.34
C ALA A 280 16.04 9.53 3.65
N SER A 281 17.24 9.27 3.16
CA SER A 281 17.65 7.92 2.76
C SER A 281 17.94 7.11 4.02
N ILE A 282 17.83 5.78 3.91
CA ILE A 282 18.16 4.89 5.03
C ILE A 282 19.66 4.95 5.28
N ASP A 283 20.05 5.36 6.49
CA ASP A 283 21.43 5.35 6.95
C ASP A 283 21.53 4.60 8.30
N PRO A 284 21.89 3.30 8.27
CA PRO A 284 22.00 2.48 9.46
C PRO A 284 23.01 3.00 10.50
N GLU A 285 24.00 3.79 10.10
CA GLU A 285 25.04 4.31 11.01
C GLU A 285 24.53 5.50 11.84
N THR A 286 23.42 6.12 11.44
CA THR A 286 22.77 7.21 12.18
C THR A 286 21.72 6.72 13.19
N VAL A 287 21.47 5.41 13.25
CA VAL A 287 20.48 4.85 14.18
C VAL A 287 21.00 5.04 15.61
N PRO A 288 20.24 5.74 16.50
CA PRO A 288 20.67 5.96 17.87
C PRO A 288 20.72 4.63 18.65
N ARG A 289 21.42 4.62 19.79
CA ARG A 289 21.47 3.43 20.66
C ARG A 289 20.12 3.06 21.26
N SER A 290 19.25 4.05 21.47
CA SER A 290 17.92 3.90 22.03
C SER A 290 16.86 4.59 21.17
N LEU A 291 15.67 4.00 21.13
CA LEU A 291 14.48 4.54 20.48
C LEU A 291 13.31 4.48 21.47
N PRO A 292 12.40 5.48 21.49
CA PRO A 292 11.27 5.48 22.42
C PRO A 292 10.42 4.21 22.30
N GLY A 293 10.19 3.51 23.42
CA GLY A 293 9.38 2.28 23.47
C GLY A 293 10.10 1.01 23.02
N LEU A 294 11.42 1.03 22.87
CA LEU A 294 12.24 -0.13 22.51
C LEU A 294 13.45 -0.27 23.45
N HIS A 295 13.85 -1.50 23.73
CA HIS A 295 15.11 -1.79 24.41
C HIS A 295 16.29 -1.69 23.44
N ASP A 296 17.49 -1.40 23.95
CA ASP A 296 18.71 -1.27 23.15
C ASP A 296 18.99 -2.51 22.28
N THR A 297 18.67 -3.71 22.77
CA THR A 297 18.80 -4.98 22.03
C THR A 297 17.90 -5.03 20.80
N ASP A 298 16.69 -4.46 20.88
CA ASP A 298 15.74 -4.38 19.77
C ASP A 298 16.13 -3.29 18.78
N VAL A 299 16.66 -2.17 19.25
CA VAL A 299 17.24 -1.13 18.39
C VAL A 299 18.42 -1.69 17.60
N GLN A 300 19.28 -2.49 18.23
CA GLN A 300 20.37 -3.20 17.52
C GLN A 300 19.84 -4.19 16.47
N ARG A 301 18.74 -4.91 16.76
CA ARG A 301 18.08 -5.79 15.78
C ARG A 301 17.57 -4.98 14.59
N LEU A 302 16.83 -3.89 14.84
CA LEU A 302 16.30 -3.01 13.79
C LEU A 302 17.43 -2.40 12.95
N THR A 303 18.55 -2.00 13.58
CA THR A 303 19.74 -1.49 12.88
C THR A 303 20.26 -2.51 11.85
N ARG A 304 20.32 -3.80 12.21
CA ARG A 304 20.70 -4.86 11.27
C ARG A 304 19.67 -5.04 10.14
N LEU A 305 18.38 -4.87 10.43
CA LEU A 305 17.32 -4.93 9.40
C LEU A 305 17.43 -3.77 8.42
N TRP A 306 17.64 -2.54 8.89
CA TRP A 306 17.88 -1.38 8.00
C TRP A 306 19.11 -1.58 7.12
N ARG A 307 20.22 -2.09 7.68
CA ARG A 307 21.42 -2.40 6.90
C ARG A 307 21.14 -3.41 5.78
N ARG A 308 20.39 -4.47 6.06
CA ARG A 308 19.99 -5.46 5.04
C ARG A 308 18.98 -4.91 4.04
N ALA A 309 18.10 -3.99 4.44
CA ALA A 309 17.13 -3.38 3.53
C ALA A 309 17.78 -2.56 2.41
N CYS A 310 18.96 -1.98 2.67
CA CYS A 310 19.80 -1.33 1.67
C CYS A 310 20.59 -2.31 0.78
N GLY A 311 20.50 -3.61 1.04
CA GLY A 311 21.15 -4.64 0.24
C GLY A 311 20.49 -4.85 -1.13
N PRO A 312 21.08 -5.71 -1.98
CA PRO A 312 20.54 -6.05 -3.29
C PRO A 312 19.13 -6.64 -3.22
N SER A 313 18.39 -6.52 -4.33
CA SER A 313 17.04 -7.08 -4.40
C SER A 313 17.05 -8.59 -4.12
N GLY A 314 16.08 -9.07 -3.33
CA GLY A 314 15.98 -10.47 -2.91
C GLY A 314 16.67 -10.78 -1.59
N THR A 315 17.53 -9.89 -1.07
CA THR A 315 18.24 -10.06 0.21
C THR A 315 17.57 -9.34 1.39
N ARG A 316 16.57 -8.50 1.07
CA ARG A 316 15.94 -7.58 2.03
C ARG A 316 15.10 -8.33 3.07
N PRO A 317 15.05 -7.82 4.32
CA PRO A 317 14.28 -8.48 5.36
C PRO A 317 12.80 -8.58 5.01
N THR A 318 12.22 -9.72 5.35
CA THR A 318 10.79 -9.97 5.25
C THR A 318 10.02 -9.13 6.27
N LEU A 319 8.73 -8.92 6.03
CA LEU A 319 7.87 -8.26 7.02
C LEU A 319 7.69 -9.10 8.29
N VAL A 320 7.91 -10.42 8.23
CA VAL A 320 7.96 -11.29 9.41
C VAL A 320 9.12 -10.89 10.34
N GLU A 321 10.31 -10.68 9.77
CA GLU A 321 11.49 -10.23 10.54
C GLU A 321 11.27 -8.84 11.15
N TRP A 322 10.66 -7.92 10.40
CA TRP A 322 10.30 -6.60 10.91
C TRP A 322 9.29 -6.67 12.06
N CYS A 323 8.17 -7.39 11.89
CA CYS A 323 7.18 -7.55 12.96
C CYS A 323 7.82 -8.17 14.20
N SER A 324 8.66 -9.21 14.05
CA SER A 324 9.34 -9.84 15.18
C SER A 324 10.29 -8.89 15.93
N ALA A 325 10.92 -7.93 15.25
CA ALA A 325 11.79 -6.94 15.88
C ALA A 325 11.02 -5.75 16.47
N LEU A 326 9.81 -5.49 16.00
CA LEU A 326 8.96 -4.37 16.43
C LEU A 326 8.00 -4.77 17.56
N ASP A 327 7.39 -5.95 17.49
CA ASP A 327 6.37 -6.45 18.44
C ASP A 327 7.04 -7.11 19.65
N VAL A 328 7.89 -6.34 20.33
CA VAL A 328 8.47 -6.73 21.63
C VAL A 328 7.64 -6.10 22.74
N PRO A 329 7.11 -6.88 23.69
CA PRO A 329 6.35 -6.34 24.81
C PRO A 329 7.24 -5.40 25.62
N VAL A 330 6.73 -4.19 25.87
CA VAL A 330 7.34 -3.28 26.84
C VAL A 330 6.90 -3.80 28.21
N ASN A 331 7.84 -4.37 28.96
CA ASN A 331 7.63 -4.68 30.38
C ASN A 331 7.58 -3.39 31.19
#